data_AF-A0A838I5A3-F1
#
_entry.id   AF-A0A838I5A3-F1
#
_cell.length_a   1.000
_cell.length_b   1.000
_cell.length_c   1.000
_cell.angle_alpha   90.00
_cell.angle_beta   90.00
_cell.angle_gamma   90.00
#
_symmetry.space_group_name_H-M   'P 1'
#
loop_
_entity.id
_entity.type
_entity.pdbx_description
1 polymer ?
#
loop_
_entity_poly.entity_id
_entity_poly.type
_entity_poly.pdbx_seq_one_letter_code
_entity_poly.pdbx_strand_id
1 'polypeptide(L)'
;MGGYSVTVRRGPKVERSRFEDLASALDAIEQQGRALENDADAPALGGDLFRRFTPVQRVVARLELSGAAQLQAGIDVRGDGSSEAWTGRVRRRVVHQRAEESAYDALRRAVA
;
A
#
# COMPACT_ATOMS: atom_id res chain seq x y z
N MET A 1 9.60 -23.92 -1.79
CA MET A 1 10.10 -22.58 -1.41
C MET A 1 9.00 -21.58 -1.68
N GLY A 2 8.39 -21.04 -0.62
CA GLY A 2 7.29 -20.08 -0.77
C GLY A 2 7.85 -18.69 -1.00
N GLY A 3 7.78 -18.20 -2.23
CA GLY A 3 8.16 -16.83 -2.55
C GLY A 3 7.10 -15.83 -2.10
N TYR A 4 7.50 -14.58 -1.98
CA TYR A 4 6.62 -13.46 -1.70
C TYR A 4 6.11 -12.86 -3.02
N SER A 5 4.89 -12.36 -3.03
CA SER A 5 4.30 -11.67 -4.17
C SER A 5 3.79 -10.31 -3.72
N VAL A 6 4.19 -9.28 -4.44
CA VAL A 6 3.67 -7.93 -4.29
C VAL A 6 2.72 -7.67 -5.44
N THR A 7 1.49 -7.25 -5.15
CA THR A 7 0.50 -6.83 -6.15
C THR A 7 0.14 -5.38 -5.93
N VAL A 8 0.39 -4.53 -6.91
CA VAL A 8 0.04 -3.11 -6.88
C VAL A 8 -1.16 -2.87 -7.77
N ARG A 9 -2.21 -2.27 -7.21
CA ARG A 9 -3.46 -1.93 -7.91
C ARG A 9 -3.66 -0.43 -7.87
N ARG A 10 -3.75 0.20 -9.04
CA ARG A 10 -4.03 1.64 -9.19
C ARG A 10 -5.06 1.86 -10.28
N GLY A 11 -6.30 2.15 -9.88
CA GLY A 11 -7.42 2.24 -10.81
C GLY A 11 -7.52 0.97 -11.69
N PRO A 12 -7.42 1.08 -13.03
CA PRO A 12 -7.45 -0.08 -13.93
C PRO A 12 -6.12 -0.84 -14.05
N LYS A 13 -5.00 -0.28 -13.56
CA LYS A 13 -3.67 -0.89 -13.69
C LYS A 13 -3.39 -1.84 -12.53
N VAL A 14 -2.92 -3.03 -12.85
CA VAL A 14 -2.49 -4.04 -11.88
C VAL A 14 -1.11 -4.55 -12.27
N GLU A 15 -0.17 -4.43 -11.34
CA GLU A 15 1.21 -4.90 -11.50
C GLU A 15 1.49 -5.94 -10.43
N ARG A 16 2.25 -6.98 -10.78
CA ARG A 16 2.56 -8.08 -9.86
C ARG A 16 4.01 -8.49 -10.01
N SER A 17 4.73 -8.45 -8.90
CA SER A 17 6.15 -8.80 -8.80
C SER A 17 6.34 -9.92 -7.79
N ARG A 18 7.33 -10.78 -8.03
CA ARG A 18 7.68 -11.91 -7.14
C ARG A 18 9.06 -11.69 -6.56
N PHE A 19 9.23 -12.08 -5.30
CA PHE A 19 10.47 -11.93 -4.53
C PHE A 19 10.77 -13.24 -3.80
N GLU A 20 12.06 -13.51 -3.59
CA GLU A 20 12.53 -14.71 -2.90
C GLU A 20 12.43 -14.58 -1.38
N ASP A 21 12.62 -13.36 -0.88
CA ASP A 21 12.61 -13.04 0.55
C ASP A 21 11.63 -11.90 0.89
N LEU A 22 11.29 -11.81 2.17
CA LEU A 22 10.31 -10.86 2.70
C LEU A 22 10.84 -9.43 2.69
N ALA A 23 12.13 -9.23 2.95
CA ALA A 23 12.74 -7.91 3.04
C ALA A 23 12.69 -7.22 1.67
N SER A 24 13.11 -7.92 0.60
CA SER A 24 13.01 -7.44 -0.78
C SER A 24 11.58 -7.08 -1.18
N ALA A 25 10.59 -7.86 -0.74
CA ALA A 25 9.19 -7.56 -1.00
C ALA A 25 8.70 -6.31 -0.26
N LEU A 26 9.12 -6.12 0.99
CA LEU A 26 8.79 -4.95 1.80
C LEU A 26 9.44 -3.67 1.25
N ASP A 27 10.70 -3.76 0.80
CA ASP A 27 11.39 -2.64 0.17
C ASP A 27 10.73 -2.23 -1.16
N ALA A 28 10.29 -3.21 -1.94
CA ALA A 28 9.54 -2.96 -3.16
C ALA A 28 8.17 -2.30 -2.87
N ILE A 29 7.49 -2.67 -1.78
CA ILE A 29 6.26 -2.03 -1.33
C ILE A 29 6.53 -0.59 -0.92
N GLU A 30 7.58 -0.32 -0.16
CA GLU A 30 7.91 1.04 0.26
C GLU A 30 8.26 1.93 -0.93
N GLN A 31 9.13 1.47 -1.82
CA GLN A 31 9.52 2.24 -3.00
C GLN A 31 8.31 2.60 -3.88
N GLN A 32 7.47 1.62 -4.20
CA GLN A 32 6.29 1.84 -5.04
C GLN A 32 5.23 2.66 -4.30
N GLY A 33 5.04 2.42 -3.01
CA GLY A 33 4.10 3.16 -2.18
C GLY A 33 4.45 4.64 -2.12
N ARG A 34 5.71 4.99 -1.85
CA ARG A 34 6.18 6.39 -1.83
C ARG A 34 6.02 7.07 -3.19
N ALA A 35 6.24 6.36 -4.29
CA ALA A 35 5.96 6.90 -5.62
C ALA A 35 4.46 7.22 -5.81
N LEU A 36 3.58 6.34 -5.33
CA LEU A 36 2.13 6.53 -5.38
C LEU A 36 1.64 7.65 -4.45
N GLU A 37 2.25 7.82 -3.28
CA GLU A 37 1.98 8.94 -2.37
C GLU A 37 2.31 10.27 -3.05
N ASN A 38 3.50 10.38 -3.65
CA ASN A 38 3.92 11.58 -4.38
C ASN A 38 3.03 11.87 -5.60
N ASP A 39 2.63 10.85 -6.34
CA ASP A 39 1.69 10.98 -7.47
C ASP A 39 0.29 11.45 -7.01
N ALA A 40 -0.11 11.10 -5.78
CA ALA A 40 -1.40 11.49 -5.21
C ALA A 40 -1.38 12.89 -4.57
N ASP A 41 -0.25 13.30 -3.98
CA ASP A 41 -0.04 14.63 -3.37
C ASP A 41 0.33 15.71 -4.40
N ALA A 42 0.66 15.33 -5.64
CA ALA A 42 0.90 16.28 -6.72
C ALA A 42 -0.35 17.17 -6.91
N PRO A 43 -0.21 18.52 -6.91
CA PRO A 43 -1.34 19.42 -7.10
C PRO A 43 -2.03 19.05 -8.41
N ALA A 44 -3.33 18.76 -8.35
CA ALA A 44 -4.11 18.27 -9.48
C ALA A 44 -3.91 19.17 -10.71
N LEU A 45 -3.00 18.78 -11.61
CA LEU A 45 -2.83 19.43 -12.90
C LEU A 45 -3.96 18.95 -13.81
N GLY A 46 -5.10 19.62 -13.68
CA GLY A 46 -6.17 19.61 -14.68
C GLY A 46 -7.38 18.74 -14.38
N GLY A 47 -8.56 19.31 -14.63
CA GLY A 47 -9.79 18.56 -14.89
C GLY A 47 -10.96 18.93 -14.00
N ASP A 48 -11.60 20.07 -14.29
CA ASP A 48 -12.93 20.47 -13.84
C ASP A 48 -14.00 19.44 -14.28
N LEU A 49 -14.09 18.27 -13.64
CA LEU A 49 -15.27 17.40 -13.81
C LEU A 49 -15.54 16.30 -12.78
N PHE A 50 -14.61 15.88 -11.91
CA PHE A 50 -14.85 14.67 -11.11
C PHE A 50 -15.08 14.93 -9.62
N ARG A 51 -16.36 15.17 -9.33
CA ARG A 51 -17.13 14.56 -8.22
C ARG A 51 -16.50 14.69 -6.83
N ARG A 52 -16.98 15.69 -6.08
CA ARG A 52 -16.84 15.88 -4.63
C ARG A 52 -17.08 14.58 -3.84
N PHE A 53 -16.04 13.77 -3.71
CA PHE A 53 -15.83 12.87 -2.58
C PHE A 53 -14.61 13.44 -1.86
N THR A 54 -14.69 13.63 -0.55
CA THR A 54 -13.54 14.11 0.23
C THR A 54 -12.34 13.18 -0.01
N PRO A 55 -11.21 13.67 -0.58
CA PRO A 55 -10.07 12.85 -1.03
C PRO A 55 -9.53 11.87 0.02
N VAL A 56 -9.61 12.25 1.30
CA VAL A 56 -9.15 11.47 2.46
C VAL A 56 -9.79 10.09 2.60
N GLN A 57 -10.98 9.88 2.02
CA GLN A 57 -11.75 8.64 2.20
C GLN A 57 -11.53 7.62 1.08
N ARG A 58 -10.90 7.99 -0.04
CA ARG A 58 -10.77 7.10 -1.19
C ARG A 58 -9.33 6.60 -1.31
N VAL A 59 -9.16 5.29 -1.16
CA VAL A 59 -7.94 4.58 -1.55
C VAL A 59 -7.78 4.71 -3.07
N VAL A 60 -6.71 5.35 -3.51
CA VAL A 60 -6.37 5.55 -4.93
C VAL A 60 -5.44 4.45 -5.45
N ALA A 61 -4.65 3.86 -4.56
CA ALA A 61 -3.82 2.72 -4.85
C ALA A 61 -3.71 1.76 -3.66
N ARG A 62 -3.52 0.47 -3.95
CA ARG A 62 -3.34 -0.59 -2.95
C ARG A 62 -2.14 -1.44 -3.31
N LEU A 63 -1.25 -1.66 -2.36
CA LEU A 63 -0.11 -2.55 -2.44
C LEU A 63 -0.38 -3.75 -1.54
N GLU A 64 -0.42 -4.96 -2.11
CA GLU A 64 -0.73 -6.20 -1.39
C GLU A 64 0.51 -7.09 -1.34
N LEU A 65 0.87 -7.52 -0.14
CA LEU A 65 1.88 -8.55 0.14
C LEU A 65 1.18 -9.88 0.39
N SER A 66 1.61 -10.90 -0.35
CA SER A 66 1.23 -12.30 -0.13
C SER A 66 2.48 -13.16 0.03
N GLY A 67 2.47 -14.13 0.94
CA GLY A 67 3.64 -14.99 1.18
C GLY A 67 3.32 -16.31 1.86
N ALA A 68 4.39 -16.99 2.31
CA ALA A 68 4.29 -18.23 3.08
C ALA A 68 3.49 -18.03 4.39
N ALA A 69 3.04 -19.12 5.01
CA ALA A 69 2.29 -19.11 6.27
C ALA A 69 1.00 -18.26 6.27
N GLN A 70 0.32 -18.17 5.12
CA GLN A 70 -0.92 -17.38 4.94
C GLN A 70 -0.73 -15.86 5.15
N LEU A 71 0.51 -15.35 5.02
CA LEU A 71 0.79 -13.92 5.08
C LEU A 71 -0.04 -13.19 4.02
N GLN A 72 -0.90 -12.29 4.47
CA GLN A 72 -1.61 -11.31 3.65
C GLN A 72 -1.60 -9.98 4.38
N ALA A 73 -0.94 -8.99 3.81
CA ALA A 73 -0.80 -7.66 4.38
C ALA A 73 -0.66 -6.63 3.25
N GLY A 74 -0.56 -5.36 3.58
CA GLY A 74 -0.38 -4.34 2.55
C GLY A 74 -0.44 -2.91 3.04
N ILE A 75 -0.35 -2.00 2.08
CA ILE A 75 -0.50 -0.55 2.25
C ILE A 75 -1.65 -0.08 1.35
N ASP A 76 -2.52 0.76 1.90
CA ASP A 76 -3.51 1.51 1.15
C ASP A 76 -3.05 2.98 1.08
N VAL A 77 -2.93 3.52 -0.14
CA VAL A 77 -2.60 4.92 -0.41
C VAL A 77 -3.87 5.68 -0.74
N ARG A 78 -4.08 6.83 -0.09
CA ARG A 78 -5.27 7.68 -0.20
C ARG A 78 -5.00 8.85 -1.14
N GLY A 79 -6.08 9.49 -1.60
CA GLY A 79 -6.01 10.56 -2.60
C GLY A 79 -5.38 11.88 -2.13
N ASP A 80 -5.02 11.97 -0.86
CA ASP A 80 -4.27 13.07 -0.25
C ASP A 80 -2.80 12.68 0.03
N GLY A 81 -2.32 11.58 -0.54
CA GLY A 81 -0.97 11.07 -0.32
C GLY A 81 -0.76 10.36 1.01
N SER A 82 -1.78 10.27 1.89
CA SER A 82 -1.66 9.54 3.13
C SER A 82 -1.71 8.02 2.92
N SER A 83 -0.98 7.27 3.74
CA SER A 83 -0.88 5.82 3.66
C SER A 83 -1.26 5.12 4.95
N GLU A 84 -1.84 3.93 4.82
CA GLU A 84 -2.28 3.11 5.95
C GLU A 84 -1.90 1.63 5.76
N ALA A 85 -1.23 1.06 6.74
CA ALA A 85 -0.90 -0.36 6.76
C ALA A 85 -2.07 -1.21 7.23
N TRP A 86 -2.17 -2.42 6.69
CA TRP A 86 -3.14 -3.41 7.12
C TRP A 86 -2.59 -4.83 7.06
N THR A 87 -3.18 -5.70 7.87
CA THR A 87 -2.94 -7.16 7.85
C THR A 87 -4.25 -7.92 7.76
N GLY A 88 -4.18 -9.18 7.34
CA GLY A 88 -5.29 -10.13 7.35
C GLY A 88 -5.79 -10.53 5.97
N ARG A 89 -6.09 -11.82 5.83
CA ARG A 89 -6.51 -12.45 4.56
C ARG A 89 -8.01 -12.36 4.31
N VAL A 90 -8.82 -12.70 5.31
CA VAL A 90 -10.29 -12.74 5.20
C VAL A 90 -10.92 -11.44 5.68
N ARG A 91 -10.41 -10.89 6.77
CA ARG A 91 -10.79 -9.58 7.29
C ARG A 91 -9.52 -8.76 7.44
N ARG A 92 -9.49 -7.61 6.78
CA ARG A 92 -8.39 -6.65 6.92
C ARG A 92 -8.52 -5.93 8.25
N ARG A 93 -7.40 -5.74 8.93
CA ARG A 93 -7.27 -4.96 10.16
C ARG A 93 -6.21 -3.90 9.92
N VAL A 94 -6.55 -2.65 10.20
CA VAL A 94 -5.60 -1.55 10.15
C VAL A 94 -4.52 -1.78 11.20
N VAL A 95 -3.26 -1.59 10.80
CA VAL A 95 -2.13 -1.55 11.72
C VAL A 95 -1.95 -0.10 12.13
N HIS A 96 -2.20 0.19 13.40
CA HIS A 96 -2.01 1.54 13.93
C HIS A 96 -0.52 1.92 13.90
N GLN A 97 -0.25 3.03 13.23
CA GLN A 97 1.05 3.71 13.25
C GLN A 97 1.32 4.25 14.66
N ARG A 98 2.52 4.02 15.17
CA ARG A 98 3.05 4.67 16.38
C ARG A 98 3.49 6.09 16.05
N ALA A 99 3.72 6.91 17.08
CA ALA A 99 4.31 8.23 16.87
C ALA A 99 5.64 8.09 16.10
N GLU A 100 5.81 8.92 15.07
CA GLU A 100 6.98 8.94 14.18
C GLU A 100 7.18 7.69 13.31
N GLU A 101 6.23 6.75 13.32
CA GLU A 101 6.26 5.54 12.48
C GLU A 101 5.56 5.81 11.15
N SER A 102 6.18 5.44 10.03
CA SER A 102 5.49 5.45 8.73
C SER A 102 4.57 4.23 8.59
N ALA A 103 3.64 4.27 7.63
CA ALA A 103 2.83 3.09 7.30
C ALA A 103 3.71 1.89 6.89
N TYR A 104 4.85 2.13 6.24
CA TYR A 104 5.80 1.08 5.86
C TYR A 104 6.47 0.45 7.06
N ASP A 105 6.90 1.25 8.03
CA ASP A 105 7.49 0.75 9.29
C ASP A 105 6.47 -0.06 10.10
N ALA A 106 5.23 0.43 10.16
CA ALA A 106 4.12 -0.27 10.80
C ALA A 106 3.85 -1.63 10.12
N LEU A 107 3.90 -1.69 8.79
CA LEU A 107 3.79 -2.94 8.05
C LEU A 107 4.94 -3.88 8.36
N ARG A 108 6.20 -3.41 8.31
CA ARG A 108 7.39 -4.22 8.63
C ARG A 108 7.28 -4.82 10.02
N ARG A 109 6.90 -4.02 11.02
CA ARG A 109 6.67 -4.49 12.39
C ARG A 109 5.59 -5.56 12.48
N ALA A 110 4.52 -5.45 11.69
CA ALA A 110 3.38 -6.33 11.78
C ALA A 110 3.59 -7.69 11.09
N VAL A 111 4.58 -7.81 10.21
CA VAL A 111 4.86 -9.04 9.43
C VAL A 111 6.21 -9.69 9.73
N ALA A 112 7.00 -9.08 10.62
CA ALA A 112 8.25 -9.64 11.16
C ALA A 112 8.01 -10.85 12.08
#